data_AF-A0A914P4Z3-F1
#
_entry.id   AF-A0A914P4Z3-F1
#
_cell.length_a   1.000
_cell.length_b   1.000
_cell.length_c   1.000
_cell.angle_alpha   90.00
_cell.angle_beta   90.00
_cell.angle_gamma   90.00
#
_symmetry.space_group_name_H-M   'P 1'
#
loop_
_entity.id
_entity.type
_entity.pdbx_description
1 polymer ?
#
loop_
_entity_poly.entity_id
_entity_poly.type
_entity_poly.pdbx_seq_one_letter_code
_entity_poly.pdbx_strand_id
1 'polypeptide(L)'
;METIMWQQFSLIIIFAILFSTSFCKPTNPVVETPYGPIEGFNYNTVSGNDVEIFLGIPFASPPVEDLRFEKPQSPQNWTKTLQAKEFPKACATYDKFMGHANNEDCLYLNIYKPKNVSNDINGFPIMFFVHGGGFIIGDTRLYDYKNISDNIVSQGIIVVVIQYRLGPFGFFSSNDSSIPANLGLWDQLEALKFTNKIIESFNGDKNRITIVGVSAGAGSVSLLALSEHAYNLYSQILPISGSSLSQWAANSKVSTILSEKIVDQIGCDKNSTELKECLKSKNVSEFHEILKPIVKQFFCLKTYQL
;
A
#
# COMPACT_ATOMS: atom_id res chain seq x y z
N MET A 1 49.09 -53.94 1.08
CA MET A 1 48.25 -53.50 2.21
C MET A 1 48.15 -51.98 2.27
N GLU A 2 49.25 -51.24 2.12
CA GLU A 2 49.23 -49.76 2.18
C GLU A 2 48.40 -49.09 1.07
N THR A 3 48.43 -49.60 -0.16
CA THR A 3 47.69 -49.01 -1.31
C THR A 3 46.16 -49.09 -1.19
N ILE A 4 45.63 -50.14 -0.55
CA ILE A 4 44.19 -50.32 -0.31
C ILE A 4 43.70 -49.37 0.79
N MET A 5 44.56 -49.11 1.78
CA MET A 5 44.27 -48.19 2.88
C MET A 5 44.14 -46.75 2.37
N TRP A 6 45.01 -46.30 1.46
CA TRP A 6 44.91 -44.97 0.85
C TRP A 6 43.65 -44.79 -0.02
N GLN A 7 43.25 -45.81 -0.79
CA GLN A 7 42.01 -45.74 -1.58
C GLN A 7 40.75 -45.65 -0.71
N GLN A 8 40.71 -46.37 0.42
CA GLN A 8 39.59 -46.27 1.37
C GLN A 8 39.54 -44.91 2.06
N PHE A 9 40.69 -44.33 2.43
CA PHE A 9 40.76 -42.97 2.99
C PHE A 9 40.30 -41.90 1.99
N SER A 10 40.68 -42.02 0.71
CA SER A 10 40.25 -41.08 -0.34
C SER A 10 38.74 -41.15 -0.60
N LEU A 11 38.14 -42.34 -0.59
CA LEU A 11 36.70 -42.52 -0.77
C LEU A 11 35.89 -41.96 0.41
N ILE A 12 36.37 -42.12 1.65
CA ILE A 12 35.73 -41.57 2.85
C ILE A 12 35.76 -40.03 2.85
N ILE A 13 36.88 -39.42 2.43
CA ILE A 13 37.00 -37.96 2.31
C ILE A 13 36.07 -37.42 1.22
N ILE A 14 35.96 -38.08 0.07
CA ILE A 14 35.02 -37.68 -0.99
C ILE A 14 33.57 -37.81 -0.53
N PHE A 15 33.22 -38.87 0.20
CA PHE A 15 31.88 -39.05 0.78
C PHE A 15 31.57 -38.01 1.87
N ALA A 16 32.55 -37.63 2.68
CA ALA A 16 32.42 -36.57 3.69
C ALA A 16 32.31 -35.17 3.07
N ILE A 17 32.96 -34.91 1.93
CA ILE A 17 32.83 -33.65 1.17
C ILE A 17 31.48 -33.58 0.44
N LEU A 18 30.96 -34.71 -0.04
CA LEU A 18 29.63 -34.81 -0.65
C LEU A 18 28.48 -34.69 0.35
N PHE A 19 28.68 -35.07 1.63
CA PHE A 19 27.68 -34.93 2.69
C PHE A 19 27.71 -33.57 3.43
N SER A 20 28.74 -32.75 3.24
CA SER A 20 28.92 -31.48 3.98
C SER A 20 28.50 -30.23 3.21
N THR A 21 27.90 -30.36 2.02
CA THR A 21 27.30 -29.23 1.30
C THR A 21 25.77 -29.30 1.30
N SER A 22 25.15 -29.49 2.48
CA SER A 22 23.82 -28.92 2.70
C SER A 22 23.96 -27.40 2.69
N PHE A 23 23.88 -26.80 1.49
CA PHE A 23 23.59 -25.38 1.35
C PHE A 23 22.25 -25.15 2.04
N CYS A 24 22.29 -24.72 3.31
CA CYS A 24 21.15 -24.14 3.98
C CYS A 24 20.75 -22.93 3.14
N LYS A 25 19.73 -23.08 2.28
CA LYS A 25 19.18 -21.94 1.57
C LYS A 25 18.83 -20.90 2.64
N PRO A 26 19.27 -19.64 2.48
CA PRO A 26 18.87 -18.60 3.43
C PRO A 26 17.34 -18.63 3.53
N THR A 27 16.85 -18.94 4.72
CA THR A 27 15.41 -18.99 4.98
C THR A 27 14.90 -17.55 4.92
N ASN A 28 13.85 -17.35 4.15
CA ASN A 28 13.17 -16.07 4.11
C ASN A 28 12.60 -15.72 5.49
N PRO A 29 12.53 -14.43 5.85
CA PRO A 29 11.95 -14.00 7.11
C PRO A 29 10.45 -14.28 7.11
N VAL A 30 9.97 -14.90 8.20
CA VAL A 30 8.54 -15.10 8.47
C VAL A 30 8.18 -14.35 9.74
N VAL A 31 7.14 -13.51 9.66
CA VAL A 31 6.59 -12.77 10.80
C VAL A 31 5.20 -13.28 11.11
N GLU A 32 5.00 -13.74 12.34
CA GLU A 32 3.68 -14.13 12.85
C GLU A 32 2.90 -12.87 13.24
N THR A 33 1.72 -12.68 12.66
CA THR A 33 0.85 -11.53 12.97
C THR A 33 -0.51 -12.02 13.50
N PRO A 34 -1.31 -11.15 14.13
CA PRO A 34 -2.68 -11.49 14.54
C PRO A 34 -3.60 -11.96 13.39
N TYR A 35 -3.27 -11.63 12.13
CA TYR A 35 -4.02 -12.06 10.96
C TYR A 35 -3.49 -13.37 10.36
N GLY A 36 -2.24 -13.75 10.66
CA GLY A 36 -1.58 -14.94 10.15
C GLY A 36 -0.10 -14.71 9.80
N PRO A 37 0.64 -15.77 9.43
CA PRO A 37 2.06 -15.70 9.08
C PRO A 37 2.30 -14.99 7.75
N ILE A 38 3.33 -14.15 7.68
CA ILE A 38 3.74 -13.40 6.48
C ILE A 38 5.22 -13.69 6.18
N GLU A 39 5.51 -14.21 4.99
CA GLU A 39 6.88 -14.47 4.53
C GLU A 39 7.35 -13.39 3.54
N GLY A 40 8.43 -12.71 3.89
CA GLY A 40 9.08 -11.69 3.08
C GLY A 40 10.36 -12.20 2.39
N PHE A 41 11.33 -11.31 2.20
CA PHE A 41 12.69 -11.64 1.76
C PHE A 41 13.71 -10.68 2.36
N ASN A 42 14.98 -11.10 2.39
CA ASN A 42 16.09 -10.25 2.84
C ASN A 42 16.59 -9.35 1.70
N TYR A 43 16.96 -8.11 2.01
CA TYR A 43 17.67 -7.21 1.11
C TYR A 43 18.87 -6.61 1.84
N ASN A 44 20.00 -6.51 1.14
CA ASN A 44 21.22 -5.91 1.67
C ASN A 44 21.35 -4.52 1.05
N THR A 45 21.38 -3.49 1.90
CA THR A 45 21.52 -2.10 1.44
C THR A 45 22.91 -1.88 0.84
N VAL A 46 23.05 -0.83 0.04
CA VAL A 46 24.35 -0.40 -0.51
C VAL A 46 25.34 -0.06 0.62
N SER A 47 24.84 0.41 1.75
CA SER A 47 25.62 0.69 2.96
C SER A 47 25.96 -0.55 3.81
N GLY A 48 25.56 -1.75 3.39
CA GLY A 48 25.88 -3.01 4.06
C GLY A 48 24.97 -3.38 5.23
N ASN A 49 23.79 -2.76 5.36
CA ASN A 49 22.79 -3.13 6.36
C ASN A 49 21.86 -4.22 5.80
N ASP A 50 21.55 -5.22 6.61
CA ASP A 50 20.51 -6.19 6.30
C ASP A 50 19.13 -5.64 6.68
N VAL A 51 18.18 -5.73 5.75
CA VAL A 51 16.77 -5.37 5.97
C VAL A 51 15.84 -6.49 5.51
N GLU A 52 14.63 -6.53 6.07
CA GLU A 52 13.58 -7.48 5.69
C GLU A 52 12.46 -6.74 4.97
N ILE A 53 12.06 -7.27 3.82
CA ILE A 53 11.10 -6.66 2.91
C ILE A 53 9.86 -7.55 2.81
N PHE A 54 8.68 -6.95 2.96
CA PHE A 54 7.39 -7.60 2.83
C PHE A 54 6.51 -6.77 1.90
N LEU A 55 6.10 -7.35 0.78
CA LEU A 55 5.36 -6.67 -0.28
C LEU A 55 3.95 -7.24 -0.42
N GLY A 56 2.97 -6.38 -0.68
CA GLY A 56 1.62 -6.83 -1.05
C GLY A 56 0.85 -7.48 0.11
N ILE A 57 0.94 -6.93 1.31
CA ILE A 57 0.16 -7.39 2.47
C ILE A 57 -1.25 -6.77 2.40
N PRO A 58 -2.34 -7.55 2.34
CA PRO A 58 -3.69 -7.01 2.32
C PRO A 58 -4.04 -6.41 3.67
N PHE A 59 -4.43 -5.13 3.69
CA PHE A 59 -4.88 -4.46 4.92
C PHE A 59 -6.41 -4.34 5.01
N ALA A 60 -7.12 -4.70 3.95
CA ALA A 60 -8.58 -4.71 3.87
C ALA A 60 -9.05 -5.78 2.88
N SER A 61 -10.33 -6.14 2.97
CA SER A 61 -10.99 -6.99 1.98
C SER A 61 -11.02 -6.30 0.61
N PRO A 62 -10.84 -7.04 -0.51
CA PRO A 62 -10.84 -6.47 -1.85
C PRO A 62 -12.13 -5.69 -2.14
N PRO A 63 -12.06 -4.41 -2.57
CA PRO A 63 -13.24 -3.58 -2.80
C PRO A 63 -13.86 -3.81 -4.19
N VAL A 64 -14.08 -5.09 -4.52
CA VAL A 64 -14.66 -5.55 -5.79
C VAL A 64 -16.13 -5.94 -5.58
N GLU A 65 -16.87 -6.07 -6.69
CA GLU A 65 -18.26 -6.53 -6.69
C GLU A 65 -19.11 -5.76 -5.66
N ASP A 66 -19.70 -6.46 -4.69
CA ASP A 66 -20.57 -5.89 -3.67
C ASP A 66 -19.86 -4.90 -2.74
N LEU A 67 -18.52 -5.00 -2.61
CA LEU A 67 -17.70 -4.10 -1.81
C LEU A 67 -17.25 -2.84 -2.57
N ARG A 68 -17.52 -2.76 -3.88
CA ARG A 68 -17.26 -1.54 -4.65
C ARG A 68 -18.16 -0.41 -4.12
N PHE A 69 -17.56 0.77 -3.92
CA PHE A 69 -18.20 1.92 -3.30
C PHE A 69 -18.68 1.73 -1.85
N GLU A 70 -18.14 0.72 -1.15
CA GLU A 70 -18.31 0.55 0.30
C GLU A 70 -17.09 1.04 1.08
N LYS A 71 -17.27 1.32 2.37
CA LYS A 71 -16.12 1.52 3.28
C LYS A 71 -15.28 0.24 3.32
N PRO A 72 -13.94 0.35 3.45
CA PRO A 72 -13.08 -0.82 3.55
C PRO A 72 -13.47 -1.65 4.76
N GLN A 73 -13.42 -2.97 4.60
CA GLN A 73 -13.63 -3.93 5.67
C GLN A 73 -12.30 -4.57 6.01
N SER A 74 -12.07 -4.90 7.28
CA SER A 74 -10.84 -5.59 7.69
C SER A 74 -10.63 -6.89 6.88
N PRO A 75 -9.38 -7.29 6.64
CA PRO A 75 -9.10 -8.48 5.86
C PRO A 75 -9.45 -9.74 6.67
N GLN A 76 -9.73 -10.83 5.96
CA GLN A 76 -9.87 -12.13 6.61
C GLN A 76 -8.52 -12.61 7.13
N ASN A 77 -8.54 -13.30 8.28
CA ASN A 77 -7.35 -13.99 8.76
C ASN A 77 -6.98 -15.14 7.82
N TRP A 78 -5.69 -15.41 7.68
CA TRP A 78 -5.13 -16.51 6.90
C TRP A 78 -4.37 -17.49 7.79
N THR A 79 -4.49 -18.78 7.49
CA THR A 79 -3.77 -19.85 8.19
C THR A 79 -2.51 -20.29 7.45
N LYS A 80 -2.50 -20.15 6.12
CA LYS A 80 -1.32 -20.43 5.28
C LYS A 80 -0.46 -19.18 5.21
N THR A 81 0.86 -19.36 5.25
CA THR A 81 1.85 -18.28 5.11
C THR A 81 1.62 -17.46 3.85
N LEU A 82 1.32 -16.18 4.04
CA LEU A 82 1.18 -15.21 2.95
C LEU A 82 2.56 -14.95 2.34
N GLN A 83 2.67 -15.13 1.02
CA GLN A 83 3.91 -14.88 0.27
C GLN A 83 4.01 -13.39 -0.10
N ALA A 84 4.55 -12.59 0.81
CA ALA A 84 4.67 -11.14 0.67
C ALA A 84 5.96 -10.74 -0.07
N LYS A 85 6.12 -11.20 -1.31
CA LYS A 85 7.37 -11.08 -2.09
C LYS A 85 7.23 -10.30 -3.39
N GLU A 86 6.01 -9.92 -3.75
CA GLU A 86 5.70 -9.22 -4.99
C GLU A 86 4.93 -7.94 -4.68
N PHE A 87 5.21 -6.88 -5.43
CA PHE A 87 4.45 -5.65 -5.31
C PHE A 87 2.98 -5.89 -5.66
N PRO A 88 2.04 -5.28 -4.92
CA PRO A 88 0.63 -5.38 -5.25
C PRO A 88 0.34 -4.70 -6.59
N LYS A 89 -0.78 -5.07 -7.19
CA LYS A 89 -1.29 -4.39 -8.37
C LYS A 89 -1.65 -2.93 -8.02
N ALA A 90 -1.42 -2.03 -8.97
CA ALA A 90 -1.89 -0.65 -8.86
C ALA A 90 -3.42 -0.59 -8.75
N CYS A 91 -3.94 0.37 -7.98
CA CYS A 91 -5.36 0.67 -7.96
C CYS A 91 -5.85 1.15 -9.33
N ALA A 92 -7.14 0.93 -9.60
CA ALA A 92 -7.81 1.45 -10.77
C ALA A 92 -7.55 2.95 -10.93
N THR A 93 -6.82 3.31 -11.99
CA THR A 93 -6.38 4.69 -12.25
C THR A 93 -6.29 4.97 -13.73
N TYR A 94 -6.67 6.20 -14.08
CA TYR A 94 -6.38 6.78 -15.38
C TYR A 94 -5.05 7.54 -15.34
N ASP A 95 -3.94 6.84 -15.55
CA ASP A 95 -2.61 7.44 -15.72
C ASP A 95 -2.12 7.37 -17.18
N LYS A 96 -2.01 8.53 -17.83
CA LYS A 96 -1.53 8.64 -19.22
C LYS A 96 -0.01 8.42 -19.34
N PHE A 97 0.74 8.60 -18.26
CA PHE A 97 2.20 8.56 -18.25
C PHE A 97 2.73 7.19 -17.84
N MET A 98 2.08 6.54 -16.87
CA MET A 98 2.52 5.26 -16.31
C MET A 98 1.74 4.05 -16.82
N GLY A 99 0.71 4.29 -17.62
CA GLY A 99 -0.21 3.26 -18.08
C GLY A 99 -1.40 3.10 -17.12
N HIS A 100 -2.58 2.89 -17.69
CA HIS A 100 -3.79 2.71 -16.92
C HIS A 100 -3.77 1.35 -16.21
N ALA A 101 -4.08 1.35 -14.91
CA ALA A 101 -4.36 0.12 -14.19
C ALA A 101 -5.87 0.01 -14.03
N ASN A 102 -6.42 -1.18 -14.25
CA ASN A 102 -7.86 -1.45 -14.16
C ASN A 102 -8.24 -2.30 -12.93
N ASN A 103 -7.33 -2.40 -11.96
CA ASN A 103 -7.44 -3.39 -10.90
C ASN A 103 -8.00 -2.74 -9.62
N GLU A 104 -9.17 -3.19 -9.18
CA GLU A 104 -9.83 -2.67 -7.97
C GLU A 104 -9.38 -3.37 -6.70
N ASP A 105 -8.95 -4.63 -6.79
CA ASP A 105 -8.31 -5.35 -5.69
C ASP A 105 -6.91 -4.79 -5.42
N CYS A 106 -6.84 -3.66 -4.72
CA CYS A 106 -5.62 -2.89 -4.58
C CYS A 106 -5.31 -2.42 -3.14
N LEU A 107 -6.08 -2.87 -2.14
CA LEU A 107 -5.94 -2.45 -0.74
C LEU A 107 -4.82 -3.23 -0.02
N TYR A 108 -3.60 -2.95 -0.45
CA TYR A 108 -2.38 -3.58 0.05
C TYR A 108 -1.38 -2.54 0.57
N LEU A 109 -0.48 -3.00 1.43
CA LEU A 109 0.67 -2.22 1.89
C LEU A 109 1.96 -3.04 1.81
N ASN A 110 3.08 -2.33 1.83
CA ASN A 110 4.42 -2.90 1.93
C ASN A 110 5.06 -2.48 3.25
N ILE A 111 5.85 -3.36 3.85
CA ILE A 111 6.63 -3.10 5.07
C ILE A 111 8.10 -3.36 4.79
N TYR A 112 8.94 -2.37 5.11
CA TYR A 112 10.40 -2.48 5.05
C TYR A 112 10.93 -2.25 6.47
N LYS A 113 11.66 -3.21 7.03
CA LYS A 113 12.17 -3.11 8.41
C LYS A 113 13.66 -3.44 8.50
N PRO A 114 14.39 -2.86 9.47
CA PRO A 114 15.72 -3.33 9.79
C PRO A 114 15.67 -4.79 10.26
N LYS A 115 16.63 -5.62 9.86
CA LYS A 115 16.72 -7.01 10.32
C LYS A 115 17.19 -7.13 11.77
N ASN A 116 18.04 -6.19 12.19
CA ASN A 116 18.57 -6.15 13.56
C ASN A 116 17.45 -5.86 14.56
N VAL A 117 17.65 -6.26 15.80
CA VAL A 117 16.77 -5.85 16.91
C VAL A 117 17.02 -4.37 17.21
N SER A 118 15.96 -3.63 17.52
CA SER A 118 16.07 -2.23 17.93
C SER A 118 16.91 -2.09 19.20
N ASN A 119 17.73 -1.04 19.27
CA ASN A 119 18.40 -0.65 20.52
C ASN A 119 17.41 -0.04 21.54
N ASP A 120 16.22 0.33 21.09
CA ASP A 120 15.12 0.79 21.93
C ASP A 120 14.30 -0.41 22.41
N ILE A 121 14.04 -0.46 23.72
CA ILE A 121 13.26 -1.53 24.37
C ILE A 121 11.86 -1.70 23.77
N ASN A 122 11.27 -0.62 23.22
CA ASN A 122 9.92 -0.63 22.68
C ASN A 122 9.86 -0.96 21.18
N GLY A 123 11.01 -1.15 20.51
CA GLY A 123 11.06 -1.40 19.07
C GLY A 123 11.40 -0.16 18.23
N PHE A 124 11.35 -0.28 16.91
CA PHE A 124 11.69 0.78 15.97
C PHE A 124 10.57 1.82 15.80
N PRO A 125 10.88 3.12 15.60
CA PRO A 125 9.89 4.09 15.15
C PRO A 125 9.39 3.74 13.74
N ILE A 126 8.17 4.19 13.42
CA ILE A 126 7.49 3.81 12.18
C ILE A 126 7.14 5.05 11.36
N MET A 127 7.53 5.02 10.09
CA MET A 127 7.08 5.94 9.06
C MET A 127 5.94 5.28 8.28
N PHE A 128 4.71 5.74 8.53
CA PHE A 128 3.53 5.33 7.76
C PHE A 128 3.33 6.29 6.59
N PHE A 129 3.62 5.86 5.38
CA PHE A 129 3.73 6.71 4.20
C PHE A 129 2.51 6.60 3.28
N VAL A 130 1.90 7.75 3.00
CA VAL A 130 0.78 7.93 2.08
C VAL A 130 1.25 8.64 0.81
N HIS A 131 1.12 7.99 -0.34
CA HIS A 131 1.61 8.54 -1.60
C HIS A 131 0.77 9.73 -2.12
N GLY A 132 1.43 10.57 -2.94
CA GLY A 132 0.79 11.65 -3.69
C GLY A 132 0.10 11.19 -4.97
N GLY A 133 -0.19 12.11 -5.89
CA GLY A 133 -0.83 11.80 -7.18
C GLY A 133 -2.23 12.39 -7.36
N GLY A 134 -2.53 13.50 -6.68
CA GLY A 134 -3.79 14.23 -6.86
C GLY A 134 -5.05 13.42 -6.56
N PHE A 135 -4.94 12.34 -5.78
CA PHE A 135 -6.01 11.37 -5.50
C PHE A 135 -6.50 10.58 -6.72
N ILE A 136 -5.86 10.71 -7.88
CA ILE A 136 -6.30 10.07 -9.13
C ILE A 136 -5.25 9.07 -9.62
N ILE A 137 -3.97 9.34 -9.40
CA ILE A 137 -2.84 8.47 -9.79
C ILE A 137 -1.98 8.13 -8.57
N GLY A 138 -1.03 7.22 -8.75
CA GLY A 138 -0.06 6.83 -7.73
C GLY A 138 -0.02 5.32 -7.51
N ASP A 139 1.11 4.86 -6.99
CA ASP A 139 1.37 3.45 -6.75
C ASP A 139 2.51 3.29 -5.73
N THR A 140 2.39 2.36 -4.79
CA THR A 140 3.48 1.92 -3.91
C THR A 140 4.78 1.54 -4.64
N ARG A 141 4.73 1.07 -5.89
CA ARG A 141 5.93 0.74 -6.70
C ARG A 141 6.82 1.95 -7.00
N LEU A 142 6.26 3.17 -6.93
CA LEU A 142 7.05 4.41 -7.03
C LEU A 142 7.94 4.65 -5.81
N TYR A 143 7.64 3.95 -4.72
CA TYR A 143 8.31 4.01 -3.42
C TYR A 143 8.96 2.64 -3.15
N ASP A 144 9.82 2.26 -4.09
CA ASP A 144 10.53 0.97 -4.09
C ASP A 144 11.37 0.78 -2.83
N TYR A 145 11.45 -0.48 -2.39
CA TYR A 145 12.14 -0.86 -1.18
C TYR A 145 13.63 -0.55 -1.23
N LYS A 146 14.27 -0.51 -2.40
CA LYS A 146 15.73 -0.29 -2.51
C LYS A 146 16.15 1.07 -1.97
N ASN A 147 15.66 2.15 -2.59
CA ASN A 147 16.02 3.51 -2.19
C ASN A 147 15.57 3.83 -0.76
N ILE A 148 14.38 3.36 -0.38
CA ILE A 148 13.87 3.57 0.98
C ILE A 148 14.73 2.81 1.99
N SER A 149 15.16 1.59 1.67
CA SER A 149 16.02 0.83 2.57
C SER A 149 17.40 1.43 2.72
N ASP A 150 18.00 1.85 1.61
CA ASP A 150 19.33 2.45 1.60
C ASP A 150 19.39 3.74 2.44
N ASN A 151 18.33 4.55 2.41
CA ASN A 151 18.33 5.89 3.00
C ASN A 151 17.57 6.01 4.33
N ILE A 152 16.52 5.22 4.56
CA ILE A 152 15.62 5.37 5.71
C ILE A 152 15.67 4.15 6.61
N VAL A 153 15.44 2.95 6.07
CA VAL A 153 15.41 1.72 6.90
C VAL A 153 16.77 1.43 7.51
N SER A 154 17.85 1.73 6.79
CA SER A 154 19.24 1.64 7.29
C SER A 154 19.49 2.51 8.54
N GLN A 155 18.65 3.51 8.82
CA GLN A 155 18.72 4.38 9.99
C GLN A 155 17.90 3.86 11.18
N GLY A 156 17.37 2.63 11.12
CA GLY A 156 16.58 2.05 12.20
C GLY A 156 15.13 2.54 12.22
N ILE A 157 14.51 2.70 11.06
CA ILE A 157 13.10 3.13 10.93
C ILE A 157 12.33 2.07 10.13
N ILE A 158 11.19 1.62 10.63
CA ILE A 158 10.27 0.79 9.83
C ILE A 158 9.48 1.69 8.90
N VAL A 159 9.42 1.36 7.63
CA VAL A 159 8.63 2.11 6.64
C VAL A 159 7.46 1.25 6.18
N VAL A 160 6.25 1.80 6.29
CA VAL A 160 5.01 1.20 5.81
C VAL A 160 4.49 2.05 4.67
N VAL A 161 4.39 1.49 3.45
CA VAL A 161 3.91 2.21 2.26
C VAL A 161 2.56 1.64 1.86
N ILE A 162 1.52 2.47 1.85
CA ILE A 162 0.14 2.01 1.61
C ILE A 162 -0.37 2.36 0.22
N GLN A 163 -1.24 1.53 -0.34
CA GLN A 163 -2.18 1.90 -1.41
C GLN A 163 -3.50 2.42 -0.81
N TYR A 164 -4.29 3.13 -1.61
CA TYR A 164 -5.68 3.48 -1.32
C TYR A 164 -6.45 3.68 -2.63
N ARG A 165 -7.78 3.51 -2.62
CA ARG A 165 -8.59 3.71 -3.84
C ARG A 165 -8.44 5.13 -4.38
N LEU A 166 -8.36 5.23 -5.71
CA LEU A 166 -8.14 6.48 -6.43
C LEU A 166 -9.36 6.87 -7.27
N GLY A 167 -9.39 8.14 -7.69
CA GLY A 167 -10.40 8.67 -8.61
C GLY A 167 -11.83 8.42 -8.13
N PRO A 168 -12.75 8.06 -9.04
CA PRO A 168 -14.14 7.74 -8.68
C PRO A 168 -14.26 6.63 -7.66
N PHE A 169 -13.40 5.60 -7.70
CA PHE A 169 -13.48 4.46 -6.79
C PHE A 169 -13.17 4.84 -5.33
N GLY A 170 -12.35 5.89 -5.12
CA GLY A 170 -12.03 6.39 -3.78
C GLY A 170 -12.80 7.64 -3.36
N PHE A 171 -13.30 8.44 -4.30
CA PHE A 171 -13.76 9.80 -3.99
C PHE A 171 -15.09 10.19 -4.63
N PHE A 172 -15.74 9.28 -5.37
CA PHE A 172 -17.14 9.47 -5.76
C PHE A 172 -18.04 9.59 -4.53
N SER A 173 -19.10 10.38 -4.65
CA SER A 173 -20.14 10.48 -3.63
C SER A 173 -21.50 10.69 -4.29
N SER A 174 -22.53 10.03 -3.78
CA SER A 174 -23.93 10.27 -4.15
C SER A 174 -24.51 11.52 -3.48
N ASN A 175 -23.72 12.22 -2.65
CA ASN A 175 -24.16 13.35 -1.83
C ASN A 175 -25.29 12.99 -0.83
N ASP A 176 -25.45 11.69 -0.54
CA ASP A 176 -26.30 11.12 0.48
C ASP A 176 -25.57 9.98 1.22
N SER A 177 -26.30 9.16 1.99
CA SER A 177 -25.71 8.07 2.76
C SER A 177 -25.47 6.77 1.97
N SER A 178 -25.96 6.66 0.73
CA SER A 178 -25.87 5.43 -0.07
C SER A 178 -24.45 5.14 -0.55
N ILE A 179 -23.74 6.16 -1.05
CA ILE A 179 -22.31 6.11 -1.38
C ILE A 179 -21.61 7.26 -0.64
N PRO A 180 -21.05 6.97 0.56
CA PRO A 180 -20.39 8.01 1.34
C PRO A 180 -19.12 8.50 0.65
N ALA A 181 -18.85 9.79 0.79
CA ALA A 181 -17.62 10.39 0.29
C ALA A 181 -16.37 9.83 1.00
N ASN A 182 -15.21 10.09 0.39
CA ASN A 182 -13.88 9.88 0.97
C ASN A 182 -13.51 8.41 1.26
N LEU A 183 -14.00 7.47 0.46
CA LEU A 183 -13.64 6.05 0.59
C LEU A 183 -12.12 5.82 0.56
N GLY A 184 -11.36 6.58 -0.24
CA GLY A 184 -9.90 6.54 -0.25
C GLY A 184 -9.27 6.99 1.09
N LEU A 185 -9.86 7.95 1.80
CA LEU A 185 -9.41 8.31 3.16
C LEU A 185 -9.79 7.24 4.18
N TRP A 186 -10.96 6.59 4.00
CA TRP A 186 -11.33 5.44 4.82
C TRP A 186 -10.35 4.27 4.61
N ASP A 187 -9.87 4.05 3.40
CA ASP A 187 -8.83 3.03 3.10
C ASP A 187 -7.54 3.33 3.85
N GLN A 188 -7.08 4.60 3.82
CA GLN A 188 -5.88 5.00 4.54
C GLN A 188 -6.03 4.84 6.06
N LEU A 189 -7.22 5.14 6.60
CA LEU A 189 -7.53 4.91 8.01
C LEU A 189 -7.50 3.41 8.35
N GLU A 190 -8.09 2.56 7.51
CA GLU A 190 -8.07 1.11 7.73
C GLU A 190 -6.65 0.55 7.64
N ALA A 191 -5.83 1.03 6.70
CA ALA A 191 -4.42 0.68 6.62
C ALA A 191 -3.64 1.11 7.88
N LEU A 192 -3.95 2.27 8.45
CA LEU A 192 -3.34 2.75 9.69
C LEU A 192 -3.76 1.90 10.89
N LYS A 193 -5.04 1.54 11.00
CA LYS A 193 -5.54 0.60 12.03
C LYS A 193 -4.91 -0.78 11.90
N PHE A 194 -4.81 -1.28 10.68
CA PHE A 194 -4.17 -2.56 10.39
C PHE A 194 -2.69 -2.53 10.79
N THR A 195 -1.97 -1.47 10.40
CA THR A 195 -0.57 -1.26 10.79
C THR A 195 -0.43 -1.26 12.31
N ASN A 196 -1.23 -0.45 13.02
CA ASN A 196 -1.19 -0.37 14.48
C ASN A 196 -1.35 -1.75 15.16
N LYS A 197 -2.20 -2.63 14.61
CA LYS A 197 -2.42 -4.00 15.12
C LYS A 197 -1.26 -4.95 14.90
N ILE A 198 -0.47 -4.79 13.82
CA ILE A 198 0.54 -5.78 13.44
C ILE A 198 1.97 -5.34 13.75
N ILE A 199 2.24 -4.04 13.88
CA ILE A 199 3.60 -3.48 13.79
C ILE A 199 4.54 -3.93 14.92
N GLU A 200 4.01 -4.27 16.09
CA GLU A 200 4.78 -4.86 17.19
C GLU A 200 5.38 -6.22 16.79
N SER A 201 4.69 -6.99 15.94
CA SER A 201 5.20 -8.26 15.37
C SER A 201 6.42 -8.05 14.47
N PHE A 202 6.55 -6.85 13.90
CA PHE A 202 7.69 -6.42 13.09
C PHE A 202 8.78 -5.72 13.92
N ASN A 203 8.70 -5.81 15.26
CA ASN A 203 9.54 -5.10 16.21
C ASN A 203 9.42 -3.57 16.11
N GLY A 204 8.26 -3.06 15.75
CA GLY A 204 7.95 -1.63 15.75
C GLY A 204 7.25 -1.16 17.03
N ASP A 205 7.51 0.08 17.42
CA ASP A 205 6.85 0.76 18.53
C ASP A 205 5.55 1.43 18.06
N LYS A 206 4.39 0.82 18.34
CA LYS A 206 3.08 1.36 17.94
C LYS A 206 2.78 2.76 18.50
N ASN A 207 3.49 3.21 19.53
CA ASN A 207 3.36 4.55 20.11
C ASN A 207 4.28 5.59 19.44
N ARG A 208 5.05 5.19 18.42
CA ARG A 208 5.92 6.07 17.61
C ARG A 208 5.66 5.90 16.11
N ILE A 209 4.38 5.95 15.75
CA ILE A 209 3.96 6.03 14.35
C ILE A 209 3.90 7.50 13.93
N THR A 210 4.67 7.84 12.89
CA THR A 210 4.61 9.13 12.19
C THR A 210 3.91 8.91 10.86
N ILE A 211 2.76 9.56 10.65
CA ILE A 211 2.10 9.55 9.35
C ILE A 211 2.73 10.62 8.43
N VAL A 212 3.27 10.18 7.31
CA VAL A 212 4.01 11.01 6.36
C VAL A 212 3.28 10.98 5.03
N GLY A 213 3.18 12.13 4.37
CA GLY A 213 2.59 12.18 3.04
C GLY A 213 3.14 13.31 2.19
N VAL A 214 3.12 13.12 0.87
CA VAL A 214 3.57 14.11 -0.10
C VAL A 214 2.44 14.53 -1.03
N SER A 215 2.28 15.84 -1.28
CA SER A 215 1.23 16.37 -2.17
C SER A 215 -0.18 15.88 -1.75
N ALA A 216 -0.91 15.12 -2.58
CA ALA A 216 -2.18 14.50 -2.18
C ALA A 216 -2.07 13.63 -0.90
N GLY A 217 -0.93 12.97 -0.69
CA GLY A 217 -0.63 12.27 0.56
C GLY A 217 -0.45 13.23 1.73
N ALA A 218 0.10 14.42 1.52
CA ALA A 218 0.20 15.46 2.57
C ALA A 218 -1.19 16.00 2.94
N GLY A 219 -2.05 16.23 1.94
CA GLY A 219 -3.47 16.53 2.17
C GLY A 219 -4.17 15.40 2.95
N SER A 220 -3.91 14.15 2.58
CA SER A 220 -4.42 12.95 3.26
C SER A 220 -4.03 12.88 4.73
N VAL A 221 -2.74 12.92 5.07
CA VAL A 221 -2.30 12.83 6.47
C VAL A 221 -2.74 14.04 7.29
N SER A 222 -2.87 15.22 6.66
CA SER A 222 -3.44 16.39 7.31
C SER A 222 -4.94 16.26 7.57
N LEU A 223 -5.70 15.56 6.73
CA LEU A 223 -7.12 15.28 6.95
C LEU A 223 -7.33 14.17 7.98
N LEU A 224 -6.49 13.12 7.95
CA LEU A 224 -6.47 12.09 9.00
C LEU A 224 -6.19 12.72 10.36
N ALA A 225 -5.29 13.71 10.43
CA ALA A 225 -4.97 14.40 11.67
C ALA A 225 -6.13 15.18 12.30
N LEU A 226 -7.14 15.54 11.50
CA LEU A 226 -8.35 16.21 11.94
C LEU A 226 -9.49 15.22 12.24
N SER A 227 -9.34 13.96 11.84
CA SER A 227 -10.39 12.95 11.97
C SER A 227 -10.36 12.31 13.36
N GLU A 228 -11.47 12.40 14.09
CA GLU A 228 -11.63 11.71 15.37
C GLU A 228 -11.44 10.18 15.24
N HIS A 229 -11.69 9.63 14.05
CA HIS A 229 -11.50 8.21 13.79
C HIS A 229 -10.04 7.77 13.77
N ALA A 230 -9.09 8.69 13.57
CA ALA A 230 -7.65 8.41 13.57
C ALA A 230 -6.99 8.68 14.93
N TYR A 231 -7.76 9.13 15.92
CA TYR A 231 -7.25 9.45 17.25
C TYR A 231 -6.55 8.25 17.88
N ASN A 232 -5.43 8.48 18.56
CA ASN A 232 -4.57 7.47 19.18
C ASN A 232 -3.96 6.40 18.25
N LEU A 233 -4.00 6.59 16.92
CA LEU A 233 -3.36 5.66 15.98
C LEU A 233 -1.97 6.09 15.52
N TYR A 234 -1.59 7.34 15.76
CA TYR A 234 -0.30 7.91 15.40
C TYR A 234 0.12 8.98 16.42
N SER A 235 1.39 9.36 16.41
CA SER A 235 1.99 10.29 17.37
C SER A 235 2.44 11.59 16.73
N GLN A 236 2.78 11.56 15.44
CA GLN A 236 3.30 12.71 14.69
C GLN A 236 2.79 12.71 13.25
N ILE A 237 2.78 13.88 12.63
CA ILE A 237 2.46 14.05 11.21
C ILE A 237 3.59 14.78 10.49
N LEU A 238 3.85 14.41 9.24
CA LEU A 238 4.76 15.13 8.34
C LEU A 238 4.10 15.34 6.98
N PRO A 239 3.33 16.43 6.81
CA PRO A 239 2.72 16.79 5.53
C PRO A 239 3.74 17.56 4.66
N ILE A 240 4.17 16.96 3.55
CA ILE A 240 5.16 17.53 2.63
C ILE A 240 4.45 18.13 1.41
N SER A 241 4.49 19.46 1.27
CA SER A 241 3.92 20.19 0.13
C SER A 241 2.41 19.98 -0.07
N GLY A 242 1.64 19.98 1.02
CA GLY A 242 0.18 19.93 1.01
C GLY A 242 -0.41 19.96 2.43
N SER A 243 -1.71 20.26 2.54
CA SER A 243 -2.44 20.25 3.81
C SER A 243 -3.95 20.18 3.58
N SER A 244 -4.74 19.98 4.63
CA SER A 244 -6.21 20.04 4.58
C SER A 244 -6.77 21.40 4.14
N LEU A 245 -5.98 22.47 4.27
CA LEU A 245 -6.34 23.83 3.82
C LEU A 245 -6.05 24.06 2.32
N SER A 246 -5.37 23.12 1.66
CA SER A 246 -5.13 23.23 0.23
C SER A 246 -6.45 23.02 -0.53
N GLN A 247 -6.84 23.96 -1.39
CA GLN A 247 -8.13 23.91 -2.13
C GLN A 247 -8.31 22.65 -2.99
N TRP A 248 -7.20 22.02 -3.41
CA TRP A 248 -7.19 20.77 -4.16
C TRP A 248 -7.24 19.52 -3.27
N ALA A 249 -7.02 19.65 -1.95
CA ALA A 249 -7.02 18.53 -1.01
C ALA A 249 -8.41 18.21 -0.46
N ALA A 250 -9.26 19.22 -0.29
CA ALA A 250 -10.65 19.07 0.15
C ALA A 250 -11.55 20.05 -0.62
N ASN A 251 -12.50 19.53 -1.39
CA ASN A 251 -13.38 20.37 -2.21
C ASN A 251 -14.77 19.74 -2.38
N SER A 252 -15.81 20.46 -1.94
CA SER A 252 -17.20 20.02 -2.10
C SER A 252 -17.65 19.90 -3.56
N LYS A 253 -16.95 20.53 -4.51
CA LYS A 253 -17.22 20.37 -5.94
C LYS A 253 -17.00 18.95 -6.44
N VAL A 254 -16.25 18.11 -5.71
CA VAL A 254 -16.09 16.69 -6.06
C VAL A 254 -17.43 15.96 -5.96
N SER A 255 -18.19 16.19 -4.88
CA SER A 255 -19.51 15.58 -4.70
C SER A 255 -20.59 16.26 -5.55
N THR A 256 -20.51 17.58 -5.78
CA THR A 256 -21.60 18.32 -6.44
C THR A 256 -21.43 18.56 -7.94
N ILE A 257 -20.23 18.43 -8.50
CA ILE A 257 -19.99 18.68 -9.93
C ILE A 257 -19.40 17.45 -10.59
N LEU A 258 -18.31 16.91 -10.03
CA LEU A 258 -17.60 15.81 -10.66
C LEU A 258 -18.39 14.51 -10.59
N SER A 259 -18.94 14.19 -9.42
CA SER A 259 -19.76 12.98 -9.23
C SER A 259 -21.03 13.01 -10.09
N GLU A 260 -21.75 14.15 -10.14
CA GLU A 260 -22.91 14.31 -11.01
C GLU A 260 -22.56 14.10 -12.49
N LYS A 261 -21.46 14.70 -12.95
CA LYS A 261 -20.99 14.53 -14.33
C LYS A 261 -20.63 13.07 -14.66
N ILE A 262 -20.07 12.33 -13.69
CA ILE A 262 -19.79 10.90 -13.86
C ILE A 262 -21.09 10.13 -14.04
N VAL A 263 -22.09 10.38 -13.19
CA VAL A 263 -23.40 9.70 -13.27
C VAL A 263 -24.09 9.97 -14.60
N ASP A 264 -24.12 11.24 -15.04
CA ASP A 264 -24.75 11.64 -16.30
C ASP A 264 -24.08 10.98 -17.51
N GLN A 265 -22.74 10.86 -17.51
CA GLN A 265 -21.99 10.29 -18.64
C GLN A 265 -21.93 8.76 -18.65
N ILE A 266 -21.99 8.12 -17.48
CA ILE A 266 -21.93 6.65 -17.37
C ILE A 266 -23.29 5.99 -17.64
N GLY A 267 -24.35 6.79 -17.74
CA GLY A 267 -25.70 6.33 -18.05
C GLY A 267 -26.38 5.65 -16.87
N CYS A 268 -26.13 6.13 -15.65
CA CYS A 268 -26.90 5.75 -14.47
C CYS A 268 -27.89 6.86 -14.12
N ASP A 269 -29.08 6.50 -13.62
CA ASP A 269 -30.05 7.50 -13.16
C ASP A 269 -29.71 7.95 -11.74
N LYS A 270 -29.37 9.25 -11.60
CA LYS A 270 -29.03 9.88 -10.32
C LYS A 270 -30.17 9.89 -9.30
N ASN A 271 -31.43 9.85 -9.76
CA ASN A 271 -32.60 9.87 -8.89
C ASN A 271 -33.08 8.46 -8.52
N SER A 272 -32.46 7.42 -9.07
CA SER A 272 -32.83 6.05 -8.76
C SER A 272 -32.25 5.62 -7.41
N THR A 273 -33.07 4.90 -6.63
CA THR A 273 -32.61 4.16 -5.45
C THR A 273 -31.57 3.08 -5.79
N GLU A 274 -31.44 2.74 -7.07
CA GLU A 274 -30.52 1.75 -7.61
C GLU A 274 -29.23 2.38 -8.19
N LEU A 275 -28.97 3.67 -7.95
CA LEU A 275 -27.77 4.35 -8.46
C LEU A 275 -26.48 3.57 -8.13
N LYS A 276 -26.37 3.10 -6.89
CA LYS A 276 -25.20 2.33 -6.45
C LYS A 276 -25.05 1.01 -7.19
N GLU A 277 -26.13 0.27 -7.39
CA GLU A 277 -26.13 -0.99 -8.14
C GLU A 277 -25.81 -0.75 -9.62
N CYS A 278 -26.34 0.32 -10.21
CA CYS A 278 -25.96 0.72 -11.56
C CYS A 278 -24.45 1.00 -11.64
N LEU A 279 -23.87 1.78 -10.72
CA LEU A 279 -22.44 2.08 -10.71
C LEU A 279 -21.58 0.82 -10.46
N LYS A 280 -22.03 -0.11 -9.62
CA LYS A 280 -21.38 -1.42 -9.39
C LYS A 280 -21.37 -2.27 -10.66
N SER A 281 -22.39 -2.19 -11.51
CA SER A 281 -22.46 -2.96 -12.76
C SER A 281 -21.50 -2.48 -13.87
N LYS A 282 -20.95 -1.26 -13.76
CA LYS A 282 -20.11 -0.65 -14.81
C LYS A 282 -18.69 -1.21 -14.82
N ASN A 283 -18.07 -1.25 -15.98
CA ASN A 283 -16.67 -1.62 -16.12
C ASN A 283 -15.75 -0.47 -15.71
N VAL A 284 -14.58 -0.80 -15.16
CA VAL A 284 -13.56 0.19 -14.77
C VAL A 284 -13.14 1.08 -15.96
N SER A 285 -13.08 0.51 -17.17
CA SER A 285 -12.77 1.25 -18.39
C SER A 285 -13.78 2.36 -18.71
N GLU A 286 -15.06 2.18 -18.38
CA GLU A 286 -16.08 3.21 -18.61
C GLU A 286 -15.81 4.45 -17.76
N PHE A 287 -15.44 4.26 -16.50
CA PHE A 287 -14.99 5.36 -15.63
C PHE A 287 -13.72 6.03 -16.18
N HIS A 288 -12.77 5.26 -16.69
CA HIS A 288 -11.54 5.81 -17.27
C HIS A 288 -11.81 6.70 -18.49
N GLU A 289 -12.72 6.29 -19.39
CA GLU A 289 -13.11 7.11 -20.55
C GLU A 289 -13.70 8.46 -20.12
N ILE A 290 -14.53 8.47 -19.08
CA ILE A 290 -15.13 9.69 -18.51
C ILE A 290 -14.07 10.61 -17.88
N LEU A 291 -13.06 10.02 -17.23
CA LEU A 291 -11.99 10.78 -16.58
C LEU A 291 -10.99 11.40 -17.56
N LYS A 292 -10.82 10.86 -18.78
CA LYS A 292 -9.83 11.36 -19.75
C LYS A 292 -9.86 12.88 -19.96
N PRO A 293 -10.99 13.50 -20.32
CA PRO A 293 -11.05 14.95 -20.52
C PRO A 293 -10.82 15.73 -19.22
N ILE A 294 -11.26 15.19 -18.08
CA ILE A 294 -11.16 15.83 -16.76
C ILE A 294 -9.69 15.91 -16.34
N VAL A 295 -8.97 14.79 -16.38
CA VAL A 295 -7.55 14.71 -16.03
C VAL A 295 -6.70 15.57 -16.96
N LYS A 296 -7.01 15.63 -18.26
CA LYS A 296 -6.30 16.51 -19.22
C LYS A 296 -6.41 17.99 -18.85
N GLN A 297 -7.57 18.41 -18.36
CA GLN A 297 -7.83 19.79 -17.94
C GLN A 297 -7.11 20.12 -16.61
N PHE A 298 -7.13 19.20 -15.64
CA PHE A 298 -6.53 19.41 -14.31
C PHE A 298 -5.00 19.48 -14.32
N PHE A 299 -4.33 18.64 -15.11
CA PHE A 299 -2.87 18.62 -15.16
C PHE A 299 -2.26 19.63 -16.16
N CYS A 300 -3.04 20.59 -16.68
CA CYS A 300 -2.59 21.53 -17.72
C CYS A 300 -1.86 20.81 -18.87
N LEU A 301 -2.32 19.60 -19.23
CA LEU A 301 -1.75 18.83 -20.34
C LEU A 301 -2.26 19.43 -21.64
N LYS A 302 -1.81 20.65 -21.94
CA LYS A 302 -1.72 21.12 -23.32
C LYS A 302 -0.87 20.07 -24.04
N THR A 303 -1.52 19.33 -24.92
CA THR A 303 -0.87 18.54 -25.95
C THR A 303 0.08 19.49 -26.67
N TYR A 304 1.36 19.47 -26.33
CA TYR A 304 2.40 19.71 -27.32
C TYR A 304 2.28 18.53 -28.28
N GLN A 305 1.48 18.72 -29.33
CA GLN A 305 1.67 17.95 -30.55
C GLN A 305 3.10 18.31 -31.01
N LEU A 306 4.00 17.34 -30.86
CA LEU A 306 5.21 17.27 -31.68
C LEU A 306 4.82 16.63 -33.01
#